data_AF-A0A7S1XA52-F1
#
_entry.id   AF-A0A7S1XA52-F1
#
_cell.length_a   1.000
_cell.length_b   1.000
_cell.length_c   1.000
_cell.angle_alpha   90.00
_cell.angle_beta   90.00
_cell.angle_gamma   90.00
#
_symmetry.space_group_name_H-M   'P 1'
#
loop_
_entity.id
_entity.type
_entity.pdbx_description
1 polymer ?
#
loop_
_entity_poly.entity_id
_entity_poly.type
_entity_poly.pdbx_seq_one_letter_code
_entity_poly.pdbx_strand_id
1 'polypeptide(L)'
;VDKEVLLKDIQFRGSISDFHYMKKMIEAADYSPLLIRYNENDLYGDGNNFELFHKRSALEVYERLAAEREQRRKWLEAEAAREAAQKALPKSKRVMKFGIWKSLGSEVEIEEANVAPTREPIAMTVQRPRREFNQEYKFADKDSHELWNSAQMECRPFKDPNFDLKRAETDTATQAAPPTCDAGVQATGAPPCPGSTQCEPRVMAPEEQKA
;
A
#
# COMPACT_ATOMS: atom_id res chain seq x y z
N VAL A 1 -16.66 21.02 40.47
CA VAL A 1 -17.26 21.97 41.44
C VAL A 1 -18.32 21.23 42.23
N ASP A 2 -18.32 21.35 43.55
CA ASP A 2 -19.34 20.69 44.37
C ASP A 2 -20.72 21.26 44.10
N LYS A 3 -21.71 20.37 44.07
CA LYS A 3 -23.11 20.73 43.81
C LYS A 3 -23.64 21.80 44.78
N GLU A 4 -23.26 21.71 46.05
CA GLU A 4 -23.69 22.68 47.07
C GLU A 4 -23.18 24.10 46.81
N VAL A 5 -21.99 24.24 46.23
CA VAL A 5 -21.41 25.55 45.93
C VAL A 5 -22.23 26.25 44.86
N LEU A 6 -22.65 25.53 43.83
CA LEU A 6 -23.52 26.06 42.77
C LEU A 6 -24.90 26.43 43.30
N LEU A 7 -25.49 25.59 44.17
CA LEU A 7 -26.79 25.88 44.77
C LEU A 7 -26.75 27.10 45.70
N LYS A 8 -25.67 27.27 46.47
CA LYS A 8 -25.44 28.46 47.32
C LYS A 8 -25.25 29.72 46.46
N ASP A 9 -24.52 29.63 45.35
CA ASP A 9 -24.37 30.75 44.42
C ASP A 9 -25.72 31.18 43.82
N ILE A 10 -26.54 30.22 43.36
CA ILE A 10 -27.89 30.49 42.84
C ILE A 10 -28.78 31.10 43.94
N GLN A 11 -28.64 30.66 45.19
CA GLN A 11 -29.39 31.23 46.31
C GLN A 11 -28.96 32.67 46.63
N PHE A 12 -27.66 32.97 46.55
CA PHE A 12 -27.12 34.29 46.85
C PHE A 12 -27.37 35.32 45.73
N ARG A 13 -27.16 34.93 44.47
CA ARG A 13 -27.28 35.82 43.30
C ARG A 13 -28.65 35.77 42.61
N GLY A 14 -29.49 34.80 42.93
CA GLY A 14 -30.84 34.67 42.38
C GLY A 14 -30.83 34.52 40.85
N SER A 15 -31.61 35.34 40.15
CA SER A 15 -31.74 35.35 38.69
C SER A 15 -30.50 35.87 37.95
N ILE A 16 -29.51 36.41 38.67
CA ILE A 16 -28.26 36.92 38.11
C ILE A 16 -27.21 35.80 37.98
N SER A 17 -27.38 34.67 38.68
CA SER A 17 -26.47 33.52 38.52
C SER A 17 -26.64 32.88 37.15
N ASP A 18 -25.54 32.64 36.45
CA ASP A 18 -25.51 31.95 35.14
C ASP A 18 -26.15 30.55 35.22
N PHE A 19 -26.17 29.95 36.41
CA PHE A 19 -26.73 28.60 36.65
C PHE A 19 -28.20 28.62 37.07
N HIS A 20 -28.84 29.78 37.19
CA HIS A 20 -30.22 29.92 37.67
C HIS A 20 -31.20 29.05 36.88
N TYR A 21 -31.13 29.11 35.54
CA TYR A 21 -32.01 28.35 34.65
C TYR A 21 -31.79 26.84 34.71
N MET A 22 -30.61 26.40 35.14
CA MET A 22 -30.24 24.99 35.26
C MET A 22 -30.38 24.44 36.70
N LYS A 23 -30.93 25.21 37.64
CA LYS A 23 -31.10 24.81 39.04
C LYS A 23 -31.72 23.41 39.19
N LYS A 24 -32.82 23.13 38.48
CA LYS A 24 -33.50 21.82 38.54
C LYS A 24 -32.61 20.68 38.02
N MET A 25 -31.78 20.93 37.00
CA MET A 25 -30.86 19.94 36.45
C MET A 25 -29.69 19.67 37.40
N ILE A 26 -29.19 20.69 38.08
CA ILE A 26 -28.14 20.57 39.11
C ILE A 26 -28.68 19.81 40.33
N GLU A 27 -29.91 20.13 40.77
CA GLU A 27 -30.60 19.39 41.85
C GLU A 27 -30.85 17.92 41.49
N ALA A 28 -31.19 17.63 40.24
CA ALA A 28 -31.38 16.28 39.72
C ALA A 28 -30.08 15.58 39.26
N ALA A 29 -28.91 16.18 39.47
CA ALA A 29 -27.66 15.60 39.03
C ALA A 29 -27.28 14.34 39.83
N ASP A 30 -26.83 13.32 39.12
CA ASP A 30 -26.58 11.97 39.65
C ASP A 30 -25.21 11.81 40.33
N TYR A 31 -24.34 12.84 40.27
CA TYR A 31 -22.98 12.80 40.80
C TYR A 31 -22.51 14.17 41.31
N SER A 32 -21.52 14.16 42.21
CA SER A 32 -20.80 15.36 42.70
C SER A 32 -19.35 14.95 43.00
N PRO A 33 -18.33 15.76 42.68
CA PRO A 33 -18.39 17.10 42.08
C PRO A 33 -18.79 17.09 40.59
N LEU A 34 -19.53 18.13 40.16
CA LEU A 34 -19.92 18.32 38.76
C LEU A 34 -18.76 18.88 37.94
N LEU A 35 -18.65 18.41 36.69
CA LEU A 35 -17.67 18.93 35.74
C LEU A 35 -18.28 20.16 35.05
N ILE A 36 -17.52 21.27 35.07
CA ILE A 36 -17.84 22.50 34.37
C ILE A 36 -16.66 22.81 33.46
N ARG A 37 -16.91 22.98 32.16
CA ARG A 37 -15.91 23.39 31.18
C ARG A 37 -16.26 24.76 30.64
N TYR A 38 -15.26 25.61 30.51
CA TYR A 38 -15.39 26.82 29.71
C TYR A 38 -15.53 26.45 28.23
N ASN A 39 -16.49 27.05 27.54
CA ASN A 39 -16.68 26.81 26.11
C ASN A 39 -15.75 27.72 25.30
N GLU A 40 -14.58 27.20 24.91
CA GLU A 40 -13.61 27.92 24.09
C GLU A 40 -14.11 28.19 22.66
N ASN A 41 -15.07 27.40 22.15
CA ASN A 41 -15.58 27.49 20.78
C ASN A 41 -16.97 28.13 20.75
N ASP A 42 -17.14 29.24 21.47
CA ASP A 42 -18.41 30.00 21.52
C ASP A 42 -18.60 30.85 20.25
N LEU A 43 -18.80 30.19 19.09
CA LEU A 43 -18.90 30.84 17.78
C LEU A 43 -20.00 31.91 17.67
N TYR A 44 -21.02 31.83 18.51
CA TYR A 44 -22.22 32.68 18.45
C TYR A 44 -22.63 33.27 19.81
N GLY A 45 -21.79 33.18 20.83
CA GLY A 45 -22.06 33.72 22.16
C GLY A 45 -21.06 34.79 22.59
N ASP A 46 -21.23 35.28 23.82
CA ASP A 46 -20.45 36.39 24.39
C ASP A 46 -19.08 35.94 24.92
N GLY A 47 -18.68 34.68 24.69
CA GLY A 47 -17.41 34.14 25.15
C GLY A 47 -17.38 33.87 26.66
N ASN A 48 -18.52 33.90 27.35
CA ASN A 48 -18.63 33.59 28.79
C ASN A 48 -19.46 32.32 29.06
N ASN A 49 -19.67 31.49 28.03
CA ASN A 49 -20.51 30.31 28.13
C ASN A 49 -19.78 29.12 28.75
N PHE A 50 -20.49 28.36 29.60
CA PHE A 50 -19.99 27.16 30.25
C PHE A 50 -20.81 25.93 29.85
N GLU A 51 -20.13 24.81 29.65
CA GLU A 51 -20.73 23.49 29.52
C GLU A 51 -20.72 22.81 30.90
N LEU A 52 -21.90 22.40 31.39
CA LEU A 52 -22.03 21.66 32.65
C LEU A 52 -22.58 20.27 32.39
N PHE A 53 -21.90 19.26 32.94
CA PHE A 53 -22.31 17.86 32.85
C PHE A 53 -23.05 17.50 34.13
N HIS A 54 -24.34 17.14 34.00
CA HIS A 54 -25.21 16.81 35.14
C HIS A 54 -25.48 15.30 35.30
N LYS A 55 -25.23 14.51 34.24
CA LYS A 55 -25.32 13.04 34.27
C LYS A 55 -23.94 12.42 34.19
N ARG A 56 -23.72 11.37 34.99
CA ARG A 56 -22.46 10.61 34.97
C ARG A 56 -22.20 9.97 33.60
N SER A 57 -23.23 9.46 32.94
CA SER A 57 -23.11 8.88 31.60
C SER A 57 -22.62 9.87 30.54
N ALA A 58 -23.04 11.13 30.63
CA ALA A 58 -22.58 12.18 29.72
C ALA A 58 -21.10 12.54 29.97
N LEU A 59 -20.68 12.56 31.23
CA LEU A 59 -19.27 12.75 31.61
C LEU A 59 -18.39 11.62 31.05
N GLU A 60 -18.79 10.36 31.24
CA GLU A 60 -18.02 9.20 30.77
C GLU A 60 -17.84 9.20 29.24
N VAL A 61 -18.88 9.59 28.49
CA VAL A 61 -18.78 9.76 27.03
C VAL A 61 -17.80 10.87 26.67
N TYR A 62 -17.85 11.99 27.39
CA TYR A 62 -16.94 13.12 27.16
C TYR A 62 -15.49 12.74 27.45
N GLU A 63 -15.21 12.09 28.58
CA GLU A 63 -13.87 11.62 28.95
C GLU A 63 -13.33 10.62 27.93
N ARG A 64 -14.18 9.71 27.43
CA ARG A 64 -13.81 8.77 26.36
C ARG A 64 -13.39 9.50 25.08
N LEU A 65 -14.19 10.49 24.65
CA LEU A 65 -13.88 11.28 23.46
C LEU A 65 -12.60 12.12 23.64
N ALA A 66 -12.39 12.68 24.84
CA ALA A 66 -11.17 13.41 25.17
C ALA A 66 -9.94 12.48 25.11
N ALA A 67 -10.03 11.30 25.70
CA ALA A 67 -8.97 10.30 25.66
C ALA A 67 -8.65 9.86 24.21
N GLU A 68 -9.67 9.64 23.38
CA GLU A 68 -9.48 9.29 21.96
C GLU A 68 -8.76 10.40 21.18
N ARG A 69 -9.13 11.67 21.42
CA ARG A 69 -8.45 12.83 20.82
C ARG A 69 -6.99 12.92 21.24
N GLU A 70 -6.69 12.69 22.52
CA GLU A 70 -5.31 12.69 23.00
C GLU A 70 -4.48 11.55 22.41
N GLN A 71 -5.06 10.35 22.32
CA GLN A 71 -4.39 9.21 21.68
C GLN A 71 -4.10 9.49 20.21
N ARG A 72 -5.06 10.08 19.49
CA ARG A 72 -4.88 10.50 18.10
C ARG A 72 -3.78 11.56 17.96
N ARG A 73 -3.73 12.54 18.86
CA ARG A 73 -2.66 13.56 18.89
C ARG A 73 -1.30 12.92 19.13
N LYS A 74 -1.18 12.03 20.12
CA LYS A 74 0.07 11.28 20.41
C LYS A 74 0.50 10.41 19.23
N TRP A 75 -0.44 9.77 18.55
CA TRP A 75 -0.17 8.96 17.37
C TRP A 75 0.37 9.82 16.22
N LEU A 76 -0.27 10.96 15.95
CA LEU A 76 0.18 11.92 14.93
C LEU A 76 1.56 12.49 15.26
N GLU A 77 1.81 12.84 16.52
CA GLU A 77 3.11 13.32 16.99
C GLU A 77 4.19 12.25 16.86
N ALA A 78 3.89 11.00 17.19
CA ALA A 78 4.79 9.87 17.02
C ALA A 78 5.08 9.58 15.54
N GLU A 79 4.08 9.68 14.67
CA GLU A 79 4.26 9.54 13.22
C GLU A 79 5.15 10.65 12.66
N ALA A 80 4.89 11.91 13.04
CA ALA A 80 5.69 13.06 12.65
C ALA A 80 7.13 12.95 13.15
N ALA A 81 7.33 12.49 14.39
CA ALA A 81 8.66 12.25 14.95
C ALA A 81 9.41 11.14 14.19
N ARG A 82 8.71 10.06 13.83
CA ARG A 82 9.28 8.97 13.02
C ARG A 82 9.64 9.45 11.61
N GLU A 83 8.81 10.28 11.00
CA GLU A 83 9.11 10.86 9.68
C GLU A 83 10.27 11.85 9.74
N ALA A 84 10.36 12.68 10.78
CA ALA A 84 11.49 13.56 11.03
C ALA A 84 12.79 12.77 11.24
N ALA A 85 12.75 11.68 12.02
CA ALA A 85 13.88 10.78 12.20
C ALA A 85 14.31 10.15 10.87
N GLN A 86 13.37 9.63 10.08
CA GLN A 86 13.65 9.06 8.76
C GLN A 86 14.26 10.09 7.80
N LYS A 87 13.83 11.36 7.87
CA LYS A 87 14.40 12.46 7.08
C LYS A 87 15.81 12.85 7.55
N ALA A 88 16.15 12.66 8.82
CA ALA A 88 17.50 12.92 9.34
C ALA A 88 18.53 11.86 8.91
N LEU A 89 18.11 10.63 8.60
CA LEU A 89 19.00 9.58 8.12
C LEU A 89 19.65 9.95 6.76
N PRO A 90 20.86 9.43 6.47
CA PRO A 90 21.48 9.55 5.14
C PRO A 90 20.61 8.85 4.08
N LYS A 91 20.59 9.38 2.84
CA LYS A 91 19.71 8.91 1.75
C LYS A 91 19.74 7.38 1.54
N SER A 92 20.89 6.74 1.70
CA SER A 92 21.06 5.29 1.55
C SER A 92 20.33 4.45 2.61
N LYS A 93 19.99 5.03 3.76
CA LYS A 93 19.28 4.35 4.86
C LYS A 93 17.84 4.83 5.02
N ARG A 94 17.36 5.73 4.16
CA ARG A 94 15.95 6.17 4.18
C ARG A 94 15.09 5.09 3.54
N VAL A 95 14.01 4.70 4.22
CA VAL A 95 13.01 3.83 3.60
C VAL A 95 12.35 4.62 2.46
N MET A 96 12.41 4.11 1.24
CA MET A 96 11.68 4.68 0.11
C MET A 96 10.19 4.39 0.31
N LYS A 97 9.39 5.44 0.53
CA LYS A 97 7.93 5.34 0.45
C LYS A 97 7.57 5.34 -1.04
N PHE A 98 7.29 4.17 -1.61
CA PHE A 98 6.71 4.09 -2.94
C PHE A 98 5.29 4.65 -2.88
N GLY A 99 4.98 5.63 -3.74
CA GLY A 99 3.62 6.13 -3.86
C GLY A 99 2.71 4.98 -4.29
N ILE A 100 1.52 4.91 -3.70
CA ILE A 100 0.48 4.00 -4.21
C ILE A 100 0.19 4.42 -5.65
N TRP A 101 0.14 3.44 -6.56
CA TRP A 101 -0.20 3.69 -7.96
C TRP A 101 -1.50 4.49 -8.03
N LYS A 102 -1.44 5.66 -8.69
CA LYS A 102 -2.62 6.48 -8.96
C LYS A 102 -2.99 6.26 -10.43
N SER A 103 -4.13 5.62 -10.63
CA SER A 103 -4.81 5.56 -11.93
C SER A 103 -5.03 6.98 -12.47
N LEU A 104 -4.70 7.20 -13.74
CA LEU A 104 -4.85 8.48 -14.44
C LEU A 104 -6.00 8.47 -15.47
N GLY A 105 -6.87 7.44 -15.44
CA GLY A 105 -8.07 7.36 -16.27
C GLY A 105 -7.88 6.62 -17.60
N SER A 106 -6.70 6.06 -17.87
CA SER A 106 -6.41 5.26 -19.07
C SER A 106 -6.91 3.80 -18.96
N GLU A 107 -7.55 3.44 -17.86
CA GLU A 107 -7.97 2.07 -17.59
C GLU A 107 -9.02 1.58 -18.59
N VAL A 108 -9.91 2.47 -19.03
CA VAL A 108 -10.93 2.18 -20.05
C VAL A 108 -10.27 1.90 -21.41
N GLU A 109 -9.32 2.74 -21.82
CA GLU A 109 -8.58 2.56 -23.07
C GLU A 109 -7.74 1.27 -23.05
N ILE A 110 -7.16 0.93 -21.90
CA ILE A 110 -6.40 -0.32 -21.71
C ILE A 110 -7.34 -1.53 -21.78
N GLU A 111 -8.52 -1.48 -21.16
CA GLU A 111 -9.51 -2.56 -21.24
C GLU A 111 -10.04 -2.77 -22.67
N GLU A 112 -10.30 -1.69 -23.41
CA GLU A 112 -10.74 -1.74 -24.81
C GLU A 112 -9.66 -2.26 -25.76
N ALA A 113 -8.39 -1.91 -25.51
CA ALA A 113 -7.25 -2.44 -26.27
C ALA A 113 -6.89 -3.88 -25.88
N ASN A 114 -7.37 -4.37 -24.74
CA ASN A 114 -7.04 -5.69 -24.24
C ASN A 114 -7.81 -6.77 -25.00
N VAL A 115 -7.11 -7.49 -25.87
CA VAL A 115 -7.67 -8.64 -26.59
C VAL A 115 -7.69 -9.86 -25.67
N ALA A 116 -8.83 -10.10 -25.02
CA ALA A 116 -9.03 -11.31 -24.24
C ALA A 116 -9.17 -12.55 -25.15
N PRO A 117 -8.52 -13.68 -24.83
CA PRO A 117 -8.68 -14.90 -25.60
C PRO A 117 -10.13 -15.39 -25.50
N THR A 118 -10.80 -15.52 -26.64
CA THR A 118 -12.20 -16.01 -26.72
C THR A 118 -12.31 -17.53 -26.62
N ARG A 119 -11.21 -18.26 -26.80
CA ARG A 119 -11.12 -19.72 -26.75
C ARG A 119 -9.91 -20.17 -25.95
N GLU A 120 -10.03 -21.34 -25.33
CA GLU A 120 -8.89 -21.96 -24.64
C GLU A 120 -7.72 -22.19 -25.63
N PRO A 121 -6.47 -21.88 -25.23
CA PRO A 121 -5.32 -22.09 -26.10
C PRO A 121 -5.13 -23.60 -26.35
N ILE A 122 -4.96 -23.96 -27.62
CA ILE A 122 -4.64 -25.34 -27.99
C ILE A 122 -3.16 -25.57 -27.68
N ALA A 123 -2.88 -26.31 -26.62
CA ALA A 123 -1.53 -26.77 -26.31
C ALA A 123 -1.17 -27.96 -27.20
N MET A 124 -0.30 -27.74 -28.18
CA MET A 124 0.21 -28.82 -29.04
C MET A 124 1.66 -29.14 -28.69
N THR A 125 1.92 -30.39 -28.33
CA THR A 125 3.29 -30.90 -28.13
C THR A 125 3.70 -31.75 -29.31
N VAL A 126 4.52 -31.19 -30.19
CA VAL A 126 5.11 -31.94 -31.31
C VAL A 126 6.43 -32.54 -30.82
N GLN A 127 6.41 -33.83 -30.51
CA GLN A 127 7.59 -34.58 -30.14
C GLN A 127 7.80 -35.72 -31.11
N ARG A 128 9.05 -35.89 -31.55
CA ARG A 128 9.44 -37.05 -32.35
C ARG A 128 9.47 -38.29 -31.44
N PRO A 129 8.93 -39.44 -31.87
CA PRO A 129 8.96 -40.67 -31.08
C PRO A 129 10.39 -41.02 -30.63
N ARG A 130 10.58 -41.38 -29.35
CA ARG A 130 11.91 -41.70 -28.79
C ARG A 130 12.66 -42.76 -29.59
N ARG A 131 11.95 -43.74 -30.17
CA ARG A 131 12.54 -44.80 -31.01
C ARG A 131 13.29 -44.27 -32.23
N GLU A 132 12.93 -43.08 -32.69
CA GLU A 132 13.52 -42.47 -33.87
C GLU A 132 14.78 -41.69 -33.51
N PHE A 133 15.02 -41.36 -32.24
CA PHE A 133 16.24 -40.66 -31.81
C PHE A 133 17.48 -41.51 -32.11
N ASN A 134 18.56 -40.86 -32.58
CA ASN A 134 19.84 -41.49 -32.97
C ASN A 134 19.76 -42.58 -34.04
N GLN A 135 18.68 -42.66 -34.83
CA GLN A 135 18.67 -43.50 -36.02
C GLN A 135 19.55 -42.92 -37.13
N GLU A 136 20.06 -43.77 -38.02
CA GLU A 136 20.74 -43.34 -39.23
C GLU A 136 19.74 -42.64 -40.16
N TYR A 137 19.93 -41.34 -40.38
CA TYR A 137 19.14 -40.57 -41.33
C TYR A 137 19.89 -40.45 -42.65
N LYS A 138 19.18 -40.75 -43.75
CA LYS A 138 19.64 -40.39 -45.09
C LYS A 138 19.05 -39.03 -45.41
N PHE A 139 19.89 -38.02 -45.39
CA PHE A 139 19.54 -36.73 -45.99
C PHE A 139 19.48 -36.91 -47.51
N ALA A 140 18.40 -36.42 -48.10
CA ALA A 140 18.26 -36.34 -49.54
C ALA A 140 18.07 -34.86 -49.88
N ASP A 141 18.86 -34.36 -50.82
CA ASP A 141 18.65 -33.02 -51.35
C ASP A 141 17.34 -33.02 -52.14
N LYS A 142 16.47 -32.07 -51.79
CA LYS A 142 15.21 -31.82 -52.47
C LYS A 142 15.36 -30.52 -53.25
N ASP A 143 15.10 -30.59 -54.55
CA ASP A 143 15.15 -29.40 -55.40
C ASP A 143 14.03 -28.43 -55.00
N SER A 144 14.35 -27.13 -54.93
CA SER A 144 13.41 -26.05 -54.67
C SER A 144 12.26 -25.98 -55.69
N HIS A 145 12.46 -26.51 -56.90
CA HIS A 145 11.41 -26.61 -57.91
C HIS A 145 10.45 -27.80 -57.71
N GLU A 146 10.78 -28.79 -56.86
CA GLU A 146 9.88 -29.90 -56.50
C GLU A 146 8.82 -29.52 -55.44
N LEU A 147 8.88 -28.32 -54.85
CA LEU A 147 8.03 -27.97 -53.69
C LEU A 147 6.58 -27.58 -54.03
N TRP A 148 6.23 -27.29 -55.29
CA TRP A 148 4.92 -26.68 -55.59
C TRP A 148 3.77 -27.69 -55.78
N ASN A 149 4.05 -28.99 -55.95
CA ASN A 149 3.02 -30.02 -56.10
C ASN A 149 2.84 -30.89 -54.84
N SER A 150 2.14 -30.31 -53.86
CA SER A 150 0.96 -30.96 -53.25
C SER A 150 1.13 -32.39 -52.72
N ALA A 151 1.51 -32.53 -51.45
CA ALA A 151 0.94 -33.49 -50.46
C ALA A 151 1.84 -33.65 -49.22
N GLN A 152 3.14 -33.42 -49.35
CA GLN A 152 4.11 -33.97 -48.39
C GLN A 152 4.57 -32.98 -47.30
N MET A 153 4.38 -31.66 -47.47
CA MET A 153 4.99 -30.64 -46.59
C MET A 153 4.10 -29.43 -46.25
N GLU A 154 2.82 -29.40 -46.64
CA GLU A 154 1.99 -28.21 -46.45
C GLU A 154 0.88 -28.43 -45.42
N CYS A 155 0.90 -27.65 -44.34
CA CYS A 155 -0.32 -27.25 -43.65
C CYS A 155 -1.13 -26.41 -44.64
N ARG A 156 -1.93 -27.07 -45.48
CA ARG A 156 -2.85 -26.38 -46.39
C ARG A 156 -3.76 -25.47 -45.55
N PRO A 157 -3.88 -24.17 -45.85
CA PRO A 157 -4.82 -23.33 -45.15
C PRO A 157 -6.22 -23.93 -45.32
N PHE A 158 -6.78 -24.40 -44.21
CA PHE A 158 -8.12 -24.97 -44.19
C PHE A 158 -9.09 -23.82 -44.47
N LYS A 159 -9.79 -23.88 -45.60
CA LYS A 159 -10.91 -22.99 -45.89
C LYS A 159 -12.08 -23.43 -45.03
N ASP A 160 -12.12 -22.95 -43.79
CA ASP A 160 -13.27 -23.13 -42.92
C ASP A 160 -14.45 -22.32 -43.50
N PRO A 161 -15.56 -22.97 -43.92
CA PRO A 161 -16.72 -22.28 -44.49
C PRO A 161 -17.45 -21.41 -43.45
N ASN A 162 -17.19 -21.56 -42.15
CA ASN A 162 -17.72 -20.73 -41.07
C ASN A 162 -16.73 -19.67 -40.57
N PHE A 163 -15.58 -19.49 -41.21
CA PHE A 163 -14.61 -18.49 -40.80
C PHE A 163 -15.03 -17.09 -41.23
N ASP A 164 -15.80 -16.42 -40.37
CA ASP A 164 -16.14 -15.01 -40.50
C ASP A 164 -14.99 -14.16 -39.94
N LEU A 165 -13.96 -13.91 -40.76
CA LEU A 165 -12.92 -12.93 -40.43
C LEU A 165 -13.52 -11.53 -40.54
N LYS A 166 -14.17 -11.07 -39.48
CA LYS A 166 -14.58 -9.66 -39.35
C LYS A 166 -13.33 -8.81 -39.25
N ARG A 167 -12.81 -8.37 -40.40
CA ARG A 167 -11.73 -7.37 -40.47
C ARG A 167 -12.30 -6.06 -39.93
N ALA A 168 -11.96 -5.73 -38.70
CA ALA A 168 -12.13 -4.38 -38.20
C ALA A 168 -10.97 -3.54 -38.74
N GLU A 169 -11.29 -2.50 -39.51
CA GLU A 169 -10.30 -1.47 -39.82
C GLU A 169 -10.12 -0.62 -38.56
N THR A 170 -8.95 -0.74 -37.94
CA THR A 170 -8.57 0.08 -36.80
C THR A 170 -7.52 1.08 -37.26
N ASP A 171 -7.77 2.36 -37.03
CA ASP A 171 -6.82 3.43 -37.37
C ASP A 171 -5.71 3.48 -36.31
N THR A 172 -4.77 2.53 -36.41
CA THR A 172 -3.67 2.33 -35.46
C THR A 172 -2.34 2.64 -36.12
N ALA A 173 -1.60 3.60 -35.60
CA ALA A 173 -0.23 3.88 -36.02
C ALA A 173 0.77 3.08 -35.18
N THR A 174 1.69 2.36 -35.83
CA THR A 174 2.81 1.71 -35.14
C THR A 174 4.04 2.61 -35.23
N GLN A 175 4.52 3.10 -34.09
CA GLN A 175 5.78 3.83 -34.03
C GLN A 175 6.89 2.87 -33.63
N ALA A 176 7.97 2.83 -34.41
CA ALA A 176 9.19 2.12 -34.04
C ALA A 176 9.86 2.85 -32.86
N ALA A 177 9.55 2.43 -31.63
CA ALA A 177 10.30 2.85 -30.46
C ALA A 177 11.63 2.08 -30.43
N PRO A 178 12.79 2.75 -30.31
CA PRO A 178 14.04 2.04 -30.10
C PRO A 178 13.97 1.26 -28.78
N PRO A 179 14.64 0.10 -28.67
CA PRO A 179 14.70 -0.65 -27.41
C PRO A 179 15.35 0.23 -26.34
N THR A 180 14.56 0.70 -25.39
CA THR A 180 15.02 1.42 -24.21
C THR A 180 15.30 0.43 -23.09
N CYS A 181 16.39 0.61 -22.32
CA CYS A 181 16.55 -0.17 -21.11
C CYS A 181 15.67 0.45 -20.00
N ASP A 182 14.75 -0.34 -19.44
CA ASP A 182 13.90 0.13 -18.33
C ASP A 182 14.70 0.37 -17.05
N ALA A 183 15.83 -0.32 -16.90
CA ALA A 183 16.75 -0.15 -15.79
C ALA A 183 18.20 -0.38 -16.22
N GLY A 184 19.03 0.65 -16.11
CA GLY A 184 20.49 0.57 -16.23
C GLY A 184 21.13 0.99 -14.92
N VAL A 185 22.00 0.14 -14.37
CA VAL A 185 22.82 0.49 -13.20
C VAL A 185 24.22 0.83 -13.69
N GLN A 186 24.58 2.11 -13.63
CA GLN A 186 25.98 2.54 -13.69
C GLN A 186 26.55 2.53 -12.28
N ALA A 187 26.90 1.35 -11.77
CA ALA A 187 27.67 1.24 -10.54
C ALA A 187 29.16 1.32 -10.89
N THR A 188 29.80 2.45 -10.58
CA THR A 188 31.26 2.50 -10.52
C THR A 188 31.67 1.58 -9.38
N GLY A 189 32.35 0.47 -9.69
CA GLY A 189 32.80 -0.48 -8.68
C GLY A 189 33.63 0.22 -7.60
N ALA A 190 33.26 0.04 -6.33
CA ALA A 190 34.08 0.53 -5.23
C ALA A 190 35.47 -0.14 -5.30
N PRO A 191 36.56 0.60 -4.97
CA PRO A 191 37.88 -0.01 -4.93
C PRO A 191 37.88 -1.21 -3.97
N PRO A 192 38.57 -2.31 -4.30
CA PRO A 192 38.63 -3.46 -3.41
C PRO A 192 39.26 -3.06 -2.07
N CYS A 193 38.63 -3.46 -0.97
CA CYS A 193 39.19 -3.34 0.37
C CYS A 193 39.90 -4.65 0.72
N PRO A 194 41.23 -4.78 0.55
CA PRO A 194 41.95 -5.97 0.97
C PRO A 194 41.88 -6.07 2.51
N GLY A 195 41.21 -7.11 2.99
CA GLY A 195 41.21 -7.46 4.41
C GLY A 195 42.48 -8.24 4.75
N SER A 196 43.18 -7.81 5.79
CA SER A 196 44.27 -8.59 6.40
C SER A 196 43.77 -9.15 7.73
N THR A 197 43.83 -10.47 7.88
CA THR A 197 43.60 -11.13 9.16
C THR A 197 44.93 -11.56 9.73
N GLN A 198 45.28 -11.05 10.90
CA GLN A 198 46.45 -11.50 11.64
C GLN A 198 46.06 -12.75 12.44
N CYS A 199 46.70 -13.87 12.15
CA CYS A 199 46.52 -15.11 12.91
C CYS A 199 47.50 -15.13 14.09
N GLU A 200 47.00 -15.51 15.26
CA GLU A 200 47.87 -15.91 16.37
C GLU A 200 48.26 -17.39 16.24
N PRO A 201 49.48 -17.77 16.65
CA PRO A 201 49.92 -19.16 16.58
C PRO A 201 49.05 -20.03 17.50
N ARG A 202 48.50 -21.11 16.95
CA ARG A 202 47.74 -22.08 17.73
C ARG A 202 48.65 -22.74 18.77
N VAL A 203 48.29 -22.61 20.05
CA VAL A 203 48.95 -23.35 21.13
C VAL A 203 48.30 -24.72 21.24
N MET A 204 49.08 -25.79 21.07
CA MET A 204 48.58 -27.17 21.18
C MET A 204 48.28 -27.53 22.63
N ALA A 205 47.16 -28.24 22.84
CA ALA A 205 46.80 -28.73 24.17
C ALA A 205 47.78 -29.84 24.62
N PRO A 206 47.94 -30.08 25.94
CA PRO A 206 48.93 -31.04 26.46
C PRO A 206 48.71 -32.49 25.99
N GLU A 207 47.49 -32.82 25.57
CA GLU A 207 47.11 -34.13 25.02
C GLU A 207 47.60 -34.30 23.57
N GLU A 208 47.61 -33.22 22.78
CA GLU A 208 48.08 -33.20 21.39
C GLU A 208 49.62 -33.17 21.32
N GLN A 209 50.31 -32.71 22.37
CA GLN A 209 51.78 -32.66 22.44
C GLN A 209 52.44 -34.03 22.71
N LYS A 210 51.66 -35.05 23.05
CA LYS A 210 52.15 -36.38 23.46
C LYS A 210 52.01 -37.47 22.37
N ALA A 211 51.52 -37.11 21.19
CA ALA A 211 51.51 -37.96 20.00
C ALA A 211 52.76 -37.73 19.14
#